data_AF-A0A7C3ADL9-F1
#
_entry.id   AF-A0A7C3ADL9-F1
#
_cell.length_a   1.000
_cell.length_b   1.000
_cell.length_c   1.000
_cell.angle_alpha   90.00
_cell.angle_beta   90.00
_cell.angle_gamma   90.00
#
_symmetry.space_group_name_H-M   'P 1'
#
loop_
_entity.id
_entity.type
_entity.pdbx_description
1 polymer ?
#
loop_
_entity_poly.entity_id
_entity_poly.type
_entity_poly.pdbx_seq_one_letter_code
_entity_poly.pdbx_strand_id
1 'polypeptide(L)'
;MRTATKRIYEGMFLVDSALAASDWDGVIGAIERILGRAGAEILSMRKWDERKLEYEIQRKSRGTYILTYFNAAGDKIGGIERDVQLSEQILRVLILRGDHVTPEVMQQDTPAILAEKQAAAETAGVAVAAEGASEGDAGDAGDAGDAGDAGDAGDAGDVGDVGDVGEEVPVDEADEDLAGEGLDDAGDNELK
;
A
#
# COMPACT_ATOMS: atom_id res chain seq x y z
N MET A 1 22.66 23.82 -29.43
CA MET A 1 22.30 22.75 -28.46
C MET A 1 21.65 23.41 -27.26
N ARG A 2 20.41 23.04 -26.91
CA ARG A 2 19.71 23.60 -25.74
C ARG A 2 20.23 22.84 -24.52
N THR A 3 20.93 23.51 -23.61
CA THR A 3 21.42 22.89 -22.37
C THR A 3 20.22 22.54 -21.49
N ALA A 4 20.05 21.26 -21.17
CA ALA A 4 18.98 20.80 -20.30
C ALA A 4 19.30 21.19 -18.85
N THR A 5 18.75 22.32 -18.38
CA THR A 5 18.87 22.74 -16.99
C THR A 5 18.05 21.81 -16.10
N LYS A 6 18.71 21.12 -15.16
CA LYS A 6 18.04 20.35 -14.12
C LYS A 6 17.31 21.29 -13.17
N ARG A 7 16.07 20.96 -12.80
CA ARG A 7 15.25 21.70 -11.86
C ARG A 7 14.62 20.72 -10.87
N ILE A 8 14.30 21.22 -9.70
CA ILE A 8 13.57 20.47 -8.68
C ILE A 8 12.10 20.42 -9.08
N TYR A 9 11.52 19.23 -9.01
CA TYR A 9 10.11 18.97 -9.18
C TYR A 9 9.59 18.24 -7.94
N GLU A 10 8.31 18.44 -7.67
CA GLU A 10 7.54 17.59 -6.77
C GLU A 10 6.60 16.73 -7.60
N GLY A 11 6.58 15.43 -7.30
CA GLY A 11 5.67 14.46 -7.86
C GLY A 11 4.81 13.89 -6.75
N MET A 12 3.50 14.08 -6.87
CA MET A 12 2.54 13.39 -6.02
C MET A 12 1.95 12.22 -6.82
N PHE A 13 2.23 11.01 -6.35
CA PHE A 13 1.75 9.77 -6.93
C PHE A 13 0.59 9.24 -6.09
N LEU A 14 -0.50 8.86 -6.77
CA LEU A 14 -1.64 8.21 -6.18
C LEU A 14 -1.60 6.74 -6.55
N VAL A 15 -1.57 5.87 -5.54
CA VAL A 15 -1.60 4.40 -5.71
C VAL A 15 -2.79 3.81 -4.97
N ASP A 16 -3.20 2.61 -5.36
CA ASP A 16 -4.24 1.86 -4.62
C ASP A 16 -3.74 1.57 -3.20
N SER A 17 -4.55 1.90 -2.19
CA SER A 17 -4.21 1.63 -0.80
C SER A 17 -4.05 0.14 -0.50
N ALA A 18 -4.84 -0.73 -1.16
CA ALA A 18 -4.73 -2.17 -0.96
C ALA A 18 -3.39 -2.71 -1.47
N LEU A 19 -2.95 -2.22 -2.65
CA LEU A 19 -1.66 -2.56 -3.23
C LEU A 19 -0.51 -2.04 -2.37
N ALA A 20 -0.56 -0.77 -1.96
CA ALA A 20 0.46 -0.16 -1.13
C ALA A 20 0.61 -0.82 0.27
N ALA A 21 -0.47 -1.40 0.80
CA ALA A 21 -0.43 -2.14 2.07
C ALA A 21 0.18 -3.54 1.93
N SER A 22 0.06 -4.15 0.75
CA SER A 22 0.52 -5.52 0.49
C SER A 22 1.93 -5.57 -0.08
N ASP A 23 2.27 -4.63 -0.95
CA ASP A 23 3.56 -4.55 -1.67
C ASP A 23 4.05 -3.10 -1.74
N TRP A 24 4.54 -2.60 -0.60
CA TRP A 24 5.09 -1.25 -0.52
C TRP A 24 6.39 -1.11 -1.31
N ASP A 25 7.31 -2.05 -1.15
CA ASP A 25 8.63 -2.00 -1.78
C ASP A 25 8.54 -2.13 -3.31
N GLY A 26 7.60 -2.93 -3.83
CA GLY A 26 7.34 -3.02 -5.26
C GLY A 26 6.82 -1.72 -5.87
N VAL A 27 5.92 -1.02 -5.17
CA VAL A 27 5.40 0.29 -5.58
C VAL A 27 6.52 1.34 -5.59
N ILE A 28 7.34 1.39 -4.55
CA ILE A 28 8.48 2.31 -4.47
C ILE A 28 9.48 2.00 -5.59
N GLY A 29 9.83 0.72 -5.79
CA GLY A 29 10.73 0.29 -6.85
C GLY A 29 10.18 0.59 -8.25
N ALA A 30 8.85 0.60 -8.44
CA ALA A 30 8.24 1.03 -9.70
C ALA A 30 8.43 2.53 -9.96
N ILE A 31 8.21 3.37 -8.95
CA ILE A 31 8.43 4.81 -9.04
C ILE A 31 9.91 5.11 -9.31
N GLU A 32 10.82 4.47 -8.57
CA GLU A 32 12.26 4.61 -8.76
C GLU A 32 12.72 4.20 -10.16
N ARG A 33 12.19 3.09 -10.68
CA ARG A 33 12.49 2.63 -12.04
C ARG A 33 12.04 3.63 -13.09
N ILE A 34 10.84 4.18 -12.95
CA ILE A 34 10.31 5.19 -13.89
C ILE A 34 11.17 6.45 -13.86
N LEU A 35 11.46 6.98 -12.66
CA LEU A 35 12.30 8.17 -12.49
C LEU A 35 13.74 7.93 -12.98
N GLY A 36 14.30 6.75 -12.70
CA GLY A 36 15.62 6.32 -13.13
C GLY A 36 15.76 6.22 -14.65
N ARG A 37 14.76 5.67 -15.36
CA ARG A 37 14.74 5.65 -16.84
C ARG A 37 14.75 7.04 -17.45
N ALA A 38 14.11 8.01 -16.81
CA ALA A 38 14.10 9.40 -17.24
C ALA A 38 15.41 10.15 -16.91
N GLY A 39 16.30 9.56 -16.11
CA GLY A 39 17.52 10.20 -15.61
C GLY A 39 17.26 11.24 -14.52
N ALA A 40 16.15 11.08 -13.78
CA ALA A 40 15.83 11.93 -12.64
C ALA A 40 16.60 11.46 -11.39
N GLU A 41 17.03 12.42 -10.58
CA GLU A 41 17.72 12.19 -9.33
C GLU A 41 16.73 12.40 -8.17
N ILE A 42 16.45 11.34 -7.42
CA ILE A 42 15.48 11.38 -6.33
C ILE A 42 16.14 12.00 -5.11
N LEU A 43 15.50 13.02 -4.53
CA LEU A 43 15.99 13.73 -3.34
C LEU A 43 15.33 13.20 -2.06
N SER A 44 14.02 12.94 -2.14
CA SER A 44 13.24 12.41 -1.02
C SER A 44 12.00 11.72 -1.57
N MET A 45 11.60 10.62 -0.95
CA MET A 45 10.36 9.91 -1.23
C MET A 45 9.73 9.51 0.10
N ARG A 46 8.45 9.82 0.29
CA ARG A 46 7.74 9.51 1.53
C ARG A 46 6.25 9.27 1.31
N LYS A 47 5.65 8.40 2.13
CA LYS A 47 4.20 8.27 2.24
C LYS A 47 3.63 9.58 2.78
N TRP A 48 2.66 10.15 2.06
CA TRP A 48 2.01 11.40 2.44
C TRP A 48 0.74 11.13 3.25
N ASP A 49 -0.25 10.50 2.64
CA ASP A 49 -1.52 10.28 3.34
C ASP A 49 -2.24 9.09 2.71
N GLU A 50 -3.16 8.50 3.45
CA GLU A 50 -4.01 7.44 2.97
C GLU A 50 -5.46 7.83 3.22
N ARG A 51 -6.20 8.05 2.13
CA ARG A 51 -7.54 8.64 2.23
C ARG A 51 -8.53 7.91 1.34
N LYS A 52 -9.80 7.97 1.74
CA LYS A 52 -10.92 7.62 0.87
C LYS A 52 -11.02 8.67 -0.24
N LEU A 53 -11.16 8.21 -1.47
CA LEU A 53 -11.38 9.05 -2.64
C LEU A 53 -12.86 9.45 -2.68
N GLU A 54 -13.15 10.68 -3.12
CA GLU A 54 -14.53 11.18 -3.28
C GLU A 54 -15.29 10.43 -4.39
N TYR A 55 -14.55 9.90 -5.37
CA TYR A 55 -15.06 9.06 -6.44
C TYR A 55 -14.08 7.94 -6.73
N GLU A 56 -14.59 6.84 -7.27
CA GLU A 56 -13.77 5.70 -7.59
C GLU A 56 -12.90 5.98 -8.82
N ILE A 57 -11.61 5.69 -8.71
CA ILE A 57 -10.66 5.70 -9.82
C ILE A 57 -10.30 4.26 -10.10
N GLN A 58 -10.56 3.77 -11.32
CA GLN A 58 -10.34 2.37 -11.69
C GLN A 58 -10.97 1.37 -10.68
N ARG A 59 -12.18 1.67 -10.19
CA ARG A 59 -12.92 0.90 -9.15
C ARG A 59 -12.23 0.86 -7.77
N LYS A 60 -11.29 1.76 -7.50
CA LYS A 60 -10.66 1.93 -6.18
C LYS A 60 -11.27 3.11 -5.46
N SER A 61 -11.74 2.89 -4.24
CA SER A 61 -12.39 3.91 -3.39
C SER A 61 -11.44 4.50 -2.34
N ARG A 62 -10.24 3.93 -2.17
CA ARG A 62 -9.16 4.43 -1.29
C ARG A 62 -7.87 4.56 -2.09
N GLY A 63 -7.06 5.56 -1.74
CA GLY A 63 -5.76 5.76 -2.34
C GLY A 63 -4.72 6.24 -1.34
N THR A 64 -3.48 5.80 -1.56
CA THR A 64 -2.30 6.24 -0.83
C THR A 64 -1.54 7.25 -1.67
N TYR A 65 -1.30 8.42 -1.10
CA TYR A 65 -0.51 9.48 -1.68
C TYR A 65 0.95 9.30 -1.29
N ILE A 66 1.83 9.33 -2.28
CA ILE A 66 3.27 9.29 -2.10
C ILE A 66 3.83 10.60 -2.67
N LEU A 67 4.56 11.35 -1.83
CA LEU A 67 5.22 12.56 -2.27
C LEU A 67 6.69 12.28 -2.53
N THR A 68 7.14 12.65 -3.72
CA THR A 68 8.51 12.49 -4.16
C THR A 68 9.06 13.82 -4.64
N TYR A 69 10.22 14.21 -4.14
CA TYR A 69 10.98 15.31 -4.67
C TYR A 69 12.14 14.78 -5.50
N PHE A 70 12.31 15.30 -6.71
CA PHE A 70 13.36 14.85 -7.61
C PHE A 70 13.87 15.98 -8.50
N ASN A 71 15.15 15.89 -8.89
CA ASN A 71 15.77 16.76 -9.88
C ASN A 71 15.67 16.10 -11.26
N ALA A 72 15.09 16.81 -12.24
CA ALA A 72 15.00 16.33 -13.61
C ALA A 72 15.21 17.47 -14.62
N ALA A 73 15.55 17.09 -15.85
CA ALA A 73 15.49 18.02 -16.98
C ALA A 73 14.03 18.26 -17.39
N GLY A 74 13.67 19.50 -17.72
CA GLY A 74 12.29 19.85 -18.13
C GLY A 74 11.78 19.03 -19.34
N ASP A 75 12.67 18.65 -20.24
CA ASP A 75 12.32 17.84 -21.42
C ASP A 75 11.93 16.39 -21.08
N LYS A 76 12.24 15.92 -19.86
CA LYS A 76 11.98 14.54 -19.40
C LYS A 76 10.65 14.38 -18.68
N ILE A 77 10.02 15.47 -18.24
CA ILE A 77 8.77 15.44 -17.45
C ILE A 77 7.64 14.76 -18.22
N GLY A 78 7.44 15.10 -19.49
CA GLY A 78 6.41 14.44 -20.31
C GLY A 78 6.68 12.95 -20.57
N GLY A 79 7.94 12.51 -20.47
CA GLY A 79 8.29 11.08 -20.50
C GLY A 79 7.89 10.37 -19.21
N ILE A 80 8.16 10.98 -18.06
CA ILE A 80 7.77 10.46 -16.74
C ILE A 80 6.26 10.31 -16.66
N GLU A 81 5.49 11.33 -17.05
CA GLU A 81 4.02 11.27 -17.00
C GLU A 81 3.46 10.13 -17.85
N ARG A 82 4.00 9.94 -19.05
CA ARG A 82 3.59 8.84 -19.94
C ARG A 82 3.93 7.48 -19.34
N ASP A 83 5.14 7.34 -18.81
CA ASP A 83 5.61 6.10 -18.19
C ASP A 83 4.77 5.72 -16.97
N VAL A 84 4.35 6.70 -16.18
CA VAL A 84 3.44 6.50 -15.05
C VAL A 84 2.06 6.07 -15.53
N GLN A 85 1.51 6.70 -16.57
CA GLN A 85 0.22 6.31 -17.14
C GLN A 85 0.21 4.89 -17.73
N LEU A 86 1.37 4.39 -18.18
CA LEU A 86 1.54 3.02 -18.64
C LEU A 86 1.68 2.01 -17.49
N SER A 87 1.94 2.47 -16.27
CA SER A 87 2.04 1.60 -15.10
C SER A 87 0.66 1.33 -14.52
N GLU A 88 0.31 0.06 -14.38
CA GLU A 88 -0.95 -0.35 -13.73
C GLU A 88 -0.92 -0.16 -12.20
N GLN A 89 0.25 0.08 -11.62
CA GLN A 89 0.43 0.24 -10.18
C GLN A 89 0.09 1.65 -9.69
N ILE A 90 0.12 2.65 -10.59
CA ILE A 90 -0.07 4.05 -10.25
C ILE A 90 -1.35 4.55 -10.90
N LEU A 91 -2.29 5.03 -10.07
CA LEU A 91 -3.60 5.49 -10.52
C LEU A 91 -3.52 6.89 -11.15
N ARG A 92 -2.72 7.79 -10.57
CA ARG A 92 -2.59 9.17 -11.04
C ARG A 92 -1.27 9.78 -10.58
N VAL A 93 -0.79 10.76 -11.35
CA VAL A 93 0.36 11.58 -10.99
C VAL A 93 0.04 13.06 -11.17
N LEU A 94 0.57 13.87 -10.27
CA LEU A 94 0.63 15.32 -10.40
C LEU A 94 2.09 15.75 -10.24
N ILE A 95 2.68 16.30 -11.29
CA ILE A 95 4.04 16.83 -11.26
C ILE A 95 3.96 18.35 -11.28
N LEU A 96 4.55 18.99 -10.27
CA LEU A 96 4.65 20.43 -10.19
C LEU A 96 6.12 20.85 -10.14
N ARG A 97 6.38 22.06 -10.60
CA ARG A 97 7.72 22.64 -10.56
C ARG A 97 8.00 23.18 -9.16
N GLY A 98 9.05 22.68 -8.53
CA GLY A 98 9.43 23.00 -7.15
C GLY A 98 10.19 24.32 -7.01
N ASP A 99 9.75 25.39 -7.67
CA ASP A 99 10.41 26.70 -7.63
C ASP A 99 10.43 27.31 -6.20
N HIS A 100 9.60 26.79 -5.29
CA HIS A 100 9.43 27.23 -3.90
C HIS A 100 9.93 26.21 -2.87
N VAL A 101 10.48 25.07 -3.32
CA VAL A 101 10.84 23.97 -2.43
C VAL A 101 12.26 24.18 -1.90
N THR A 102 12.35 24.69 -0.67
CA THR A 102 13.60 24.69 0.11
C THR A 102 13.88 23.28 0.66
N PRO A 103 15.17 22.91 0.85
CA PRO A 103 15.55 21.60 1.38
C PRO A 103 14.95 21.29 2.77
N GLU A 104 14.55 22.31 3.52
CA GLU A 104 13.88 22.18 4.81
C GLU A 104 12.43 21.67 4.66
N VAL A 105 11.68 22.12 3.65
CA VAL A 105 10.30 21.66 3.36
C VAL A 105 10.30 20.22 2.79
N MET A 106 11.40 19.83 2.13
CA MET A 106 11.59 18.45 1.68
C MET A 106 11.69 17.45 2.84
N GLN A 107 11.90 17.89 4.07
CA GLN A 107 11.93 17.05 5.26
C GLN A 107 10.78 17.36 6.23
N GLN A 108 9.92 18.35 5.93
CA GLN A 108 8.81 18.68 6.81
C GLN A 108 7.83 17.52 6.91
N ASP A 109 7.51 17.18 8.16
CA ASP A 109 6.62 16.12 8.56
C ASP A 109 5.26 16.29 7.91
N THR A 110 4.92 15.25 7.16
CA THR A 110 3.65 15.04 6.52
C THR A 110 2.49 15.10 7.54
N PRO A 111 1.28 15.58 7.18
CA PRO A 111 0.11 15.58 8.06
C PRO A 111 -0.24 14.21 8.67
N ALA A 112 0.09 13.09 8.01
CA ALA A 112 -0.07 11.75 8.56
C ALA A 112 0.80 11.50 9.83
N ILE A 113 2.04 12.00 9.84
CA ILE A 113 2.94 11.89 10.99
C ILE A 113 2.48 12.79 12.14
N LEU A 114 1.92 13.97 11.82
CA LEU A 114 1.34 14.87 12.81
C LEU A 114 0.06 14.27 13.43
N ALA A 115 -0.76 13.59 12.63
CA ALA A 115 -1.96 12.89 13.09
C ALA A 115 -1.62 11.68 13.98
N GLU A 116 -0.62 10.86 13.63
CA GLU A 116 -0.15 9.77 14.49
C GLU A 116 0.41 10.29 15.82
N LYS A 117 1.18 11.37 15.79
CA LYS A 117 1.75 11.99 17.00
C LYS A 117 0.67 12.60 17.90
N GLN A 118 -0.43 13.09 17.33
CA GLN A 118 -1.59 13.59 18.07
C GLN A 118 -2.45 12.45 18.63
N ALA A 119 -2.68 11.38 17.87
CA ALA A 119 -3.42 10.20 18.32
C ALA A 119 -2.71 9.47 19.48
N ALA A 120 -1.37 9.41 19.46
CA ALA A 120 -0.58 8.86 20.57
C ALA A 120 -0.58 9.75 21.82
N ALA A 121 -0.70 11.08 21.65
CA ALA A 121 -0.81 12.01 22.77
C ALA A 121 -2.21 11.96 23.42
N GLU A 122 -3.26 11.69 22.64
CA GLU A 122 -4.64 11.60 23.13
C GLU A 122 -4.89 10.30 23.92
N THR A 123 -4.25 9.18 23.54
CA THR A 123 -4.33 7.91 24.31
C THR A 123 -3.58 7.97 25.65
N ALA A 124 -2.57 8.83 25.80
CA ALA A 124 -1.91 9.07 27.08
C ALA A 124 -2.70 10.03 28.01
N GLY A 125 -3.55 10.90 27.47
CA GLY A 125 -4.35 11.86 28.23
C GLY A 125 -5.59 11.27 28.94
N VAL A 126 -6.10 10.13 28.46
CA VAL A 126 -7.31 9.48 29.01
C VAL A 126 -7.02 8.64 30.27
N ALA A 127 -5.76 8.33 30.58
CA ALA A 127 -5.39 7.56 31.76
C ALA A 127 -5.28 8.38 33.07
N VAL A 128 -5.23 9.72 33.00
CA VAL A 128 -4.96 10.57 34.19
C VAL A 128 -6.25 11.15 34.82
N ALA A 129 -7.42 10.97 34.18
CA ALA A 129 -8.68 11.56 34.65
C ALA A 129 -9.57 10.64 35.51
N ALA A 130 -9.09 9.46 35.93
CA ALA A 130 -9.90 8.47 36.64
C ALA A 130 -9.59 8.34 38.15
N GLU A 131 -8.58 9.03 38.69
CA GLU A 131 -8.20 8.88 40.11
C GLU A 131 -8.39 10.20 40.87
N GLY A 132 -9.60 10.46 41.37
CA GLY A 132 -9.84 11.62 42.22
C GLY A 132 -11.29 11.95 42.55
N ALA A 133 -12.00 11.09 43.30
CA ALA A 133 -13.13 11.40 44.21
C ALA A 133 -13.79 10.07 44.63
N SER A 134 -14.23 9.78 45.85
CA SER A 134 -14.23 10.42 47.17
C SER A 134 -14.72 9.33 48.13
N GLU A 135 -14.11 9.21 49.30
CA GLU A 135 -14.51 8.35 50.41
C GLU A 135 -15.83 8.85 51.04
N GLY A 136 -16.72 7.93 51.47
CA GLY A 136 -17.97 8.30 52.15
C GLY A 136 -18.96 7.16 52.43
N ASP A 137 -18.81 6.58 53.64
CA ASP A 137 -19.85 6.16 54.59
C ASP A 137 -20.74 4.91 54.36
N ALA A 138 -20.93 4.18 55.46
CA ALA A 138 -21.49 2.85 55.58
C ALA A 138 -23.03 2.83 55.63
N GLY A 139 -23.63 1.75 55.10
CA GLY A 139 -25.06 1.46 55.21
C GLY A 139 -25.35 -0.04 55.02
N ASP A 140 -26.15 -0.55 55.94
CA ASP A 140 -26.44 -1.95 56.30
C ASP A 140 -27.47 -2.68 55.41
N ALA A 141 -27.35 -4.01 55.41
CA ALA A 141 -28.24 -5.12 55.04
C ALA A 141 -29.47 -4.96 54.11
N GLY A 142 -29.59 -5.90 53.18
CA GLY A 142 -30.84 -6.29 52.51
C GLY A 142 -30.71 -7.57 51.70
N ASP A 143 -31.27 -8.65 52.23
CA ASP A 143 -31.38 -10.01 51.66
C ASP A 143 -32.53 -10.15 50.64
N ALA A 144 -32.43 -11.21 49.84
CA ALA A 144 -33.46 -11.91 49.05
C ALA A 144 -33.80 -11.44 47.62
N GLY A 145 -33.67 -12.38 46.69
CA GLY A 145 -34.28 -12.33 45.36
C GLY A 145 -33.81 -13.46 44.43
N ASP A 146 -34.32 -14.67 44.67
CA ASP A 146 -34.24 -15.85 43.79
C ASP A 146 -34.69 -15.51 42.36
N ALA A 147 -33.85 -15.81 41.37
CA ALA A 147 -34.14 -15.60 39.96
C ALA A 147 -34.02 -16.91 39.18
N GLY A 148 -35.16 -17.62 39.10
CA GLY A 148 -35.79 -18.00 37.84
C GLY A 148 -35.03 -18.95 36.90
N ASP A 149 -35.48 -20.20 36.93
CA ASP A 149 -35.48 -21.27 35.92
C ASP A 149 -35.05 -20.89 34.49
N ALA A 150 -33.99 -21.55 34.01
CA ALA A 150 -33.50 -21.45 32.63
C ALA A 150 -34.34 -22.33 31.70
N GLY A 151 -35.04 -21.69 30.76
CA GLY A 151 -35.91 -22.33 29.78
C GLY A 151 -35.20 -23.26 28.81
N ASP A 152 -35.98 -24.27 28.42
CA ASP A 152 -35.76 -25.37 27.48
C ASP A 152 -35.15 -24.95 26.12
N ALA A 153 -34.08 -25.63 25.72
CA ALA A 153 -33.41 -25.43 24.43
C ALA A 153 -34.13 -26.22 23.34
N GLY A 154 -34.67 -25.50 22.36
CA GLY A 154 -35.43 -26.04 21.24
C GLY A 154 -34.65 -26.93 20.27
N ASP A 155 -35.44 -27.81 19.67
CA ASP A 155 -35.19 -28.84 18.66
C ASP A 155 -34.24 -28.47 17.52
N ALA A 156 -33.29 -29.36 17.22
CA ALA A 156 -32.32 -29.23 16.16
C ALA A 156 -32.94 -29.65 14.82
N GLY A 157 -33.10 -28.67 13.92
CA GLY A 157 -33.61 -28.87 12.57
C GLY A 157 -32.68 -29.70 11.66
N ASP A 158 -33.35 -30.50 10.84
CA ASP A 158 -32.96 -31.37 9.73
C ASP A 158 -31.76 -30.89 8.89
N VAL A 159 -30.74 -31.75 8.75
CA VAL A 159 -29.58 -31.56 7.87
C VAL A 159 -29.93 -32.01 6.45
N GLY A 160 -30.00 -31.03 5.55
CA GLY A 160 -30.26 -31.23 4.13
C GLY A 160 -29.16 -31.96 3.37
N ASP A 161 -29.63 -32.66 2.35
CA ASP A 161 -29.01 -33.52 1.34
C ASP A 161 -27.65 -33.04 0.77
N VAL A 162 -26.66 -33.94 0.75
CA VAL A 162 -25.34 -33.75 0.14
C VAL A 162 -25.40 -34.06 -1.35
N GLY A 163 -25.26 -33.01 -2.16
CA GLY A 163 -25.22 -33.09 -3.62
C GLY A 163 -23.94 -33.74 -4.15
N ASP A 164 -24.17 -34.66 -5.08
CA ASP A 164 -23.31 -35.40 -6.02
C ASP A 164 -22.02 -34.69 -6.46
N VAL A 165 -20.86 -35.34 -6.24
CA VAL A 165 -19.54 -34.90 -6.73
C VAL A 165 -19.22 -35.70 -7.99
N GLY A 166 -19.24 -35.00 -9.13
CA GLY A 166 -18.95 -35.56 -10.45
C GLY A 166 -17.49 -36.01 -10.62
N GLU A 167 -17.36 -37.30 -10.91
CA GLU A 167 -16.41 -38.02 -11.78
C GLU A 167 -15.04 -37.37 -12.11
N GLU A 168 -13.99 -37.94 -11.50
CA GLU A 168 -12.58 -37.70 -11.85
C GLU A 168 -12.20 -38.50 -13.11
N VAL A 169 -11.58 -37.82 -14.07
CA VAL A 169 -11.00 -38.44 -15.28
C VAL A 169 -9.53 -38.78 -14.99
N PRO A 170 -9.06 -40.02 -15.24
CA PRO A 170 -7.68 -40.40 -14.98
C PRO A 170 -6.72 -39.80 -16.01
N VAL A 171 -5.64 -39.18 -15.53
CA VAL A 171 -4.46 -38.85 -16.36
C VAL A 171 -3.50 -40.03 -16.31
N ASP A 172 -3.31 -40.65 -17.46
CA ASP A 172 -2.43 -41.78 -17.71
C ASP A 172 -0.96 -41.31 -17.71
N GLU A 173 -0.16 -41.85 -16.79
CA GLU A 173 1.29 -41.81 -16.82
C GLU A 173 1.80 -42.97 -17.67
N ALA A 174 2.43 -42.68 -18.82
CA ALA A 174 3.43 -43.55 -19.42
C ALA A 174 4.32 -42.77 -20.40
N ASP A 175 5.61 -42.75 -20.07
CA ASP A 175 6.81 -42.86 -20.91
C ASP A 175 6.80 -42.30 -22.35
N GLU A 176 7.84 -41.51 -22.68
CA GLU A 176 8.94 -42.06 -23.48
C GLU A 176 10.11 -41.05 -23.58
N ASP A 177 11.23 -41.45 -22.98
CA ASP A 177 12.59 -41.06 -23.33
C ASP A 177 12.81 -41.20 -24.84
N LEU A 178 13.31 -40.16 -25.52
CA LEU A 178 14.29 -40.35 -26.60
C LEU A 178 15.21 -39.13 -26.76
N ALA A 179 16.50 -39.44 -26.60
CA ALA A 179 17.66 -38.61 -26.87
C ALA A 179 17.74 -38.10 -28.32
N GLY A 180 18.42 -36.97 -28.49
CA GLY A 180 18.82 -36.41 -29.78
C GLY A 180 19.94 -35.39 -29.64
N GLU A 181 21.17 -35.90 -29.49
CA GLU A 181 22.44 -35.26 -29.91
C GLU A 181 22.25 -34.65 -31.32
N GLY A 182 22.84 -33.54 -31.77
CA GLY A 182 24.08 -32.80 -31.52
C GLY A 182 24.39 -32.06 -32.83
N LEU A 183 25.54 -31.36 -32.91
CA LEU A 183 26.13 -30.67 -34.09
C LEU A 183 25.56 -29.27 -34.39
N ASP A 184 26.29 -28.20 -34.70
CA ASP A 184 27.70 -27.76 -34.63
C ASP A 184 27.67 -26.29 -35.12
N ASP A 185 28.57 -25.42 -34.64
CA ASP A 185 29.37 -24.51 -35.46
C ASP A 185 30.29 -23.67 -34.55
N ALA A 186 31.59 -23.86 -34.75
CA ALA A 186 32.66 -23.13 -34.10
C ALA A 186 32.96 -21.85 -34.90
N GLY A 187 32.80 -20.70 -34.27
CA GLY A 187 33.15 -19.39 -34.83
C GLY A 187 34.13 -18.65 -33.93
N ASP A 188 35.40 -19.01 -34.08
CA ASP A 188 36.61 -18.36 -33.61
C ASP A 188 36.55 -16.81 -33.66
N ASN A 189 36.92 -16.13 -32.58
CA ASN A 189 37.46 -14.76 -32.68
C ASN A 189 38.37 -14.42 -31.49
N GLU A 190 39.53 -15.07 -31.45
CA GLU A 190 40.75 -14.35 -31.04
C GLU A 190 41.09 -13.32 -32.12
N LEU A 191 41.36 -12.07 -31.72
CA LEU A 191 42.59 -11.35 -32.08
C LEU A 191 42.60 -9.94 -31.46
N LYS A 192 43.56 -9.78 -30.55
CA LYS A 192 44.44 -8.62 -30.30
C LYS A 192 43.85 -7.22 -30.21
#